data_AF-Q63M11-F1
#
_entry.id   AF-Q63M11-F1
#
_cell.length_a   1.000
_cell.length_b   1.000
_cell.length_c   1.000
_cell.angle_alpha   90.00
_cell.angle_beta   90.00
_cell.angle_gamma   90.00
#
_symmetry.space_group_name_H-M   'P 1'
#
loop_
_entity.id
_entity.type
_entity.pdbx_description
1 polymer ?
#
loop_
_entity_poly.entity_id
_entity_poly.type
_entity_poly.pdbx_seq_one_letter_code
_entity_poly.pdbx_strand_id
1 'polypeptide(L)'
;MSSISSRPHKRPPASPWLSLVIRLLGVSFVLFFGAAIVTILLGIDHRAAGDPIGLLVLRLVRWGGVHGGGEHYELMISTVYVVWGAFLWKAADAPFEHALFLDFTVVANVAHFGLMFVQGLTMPGEHLHLVGDVALGWLALALFAATWLPARGNTRKRHTAGVDR
;
A
#
# COMPACT_ATOMS: atom_id res chain seq x y z
N MET A 1 9.43 -24.14 44.62
CA MET A 1 8.60 -23.87 43.43
C MET A 1 8.74 -22.39 43.08
N SER A 2 9.66 -22.03 42.18
CA SER A 2 9.82 -20.64 41.74
C SER A 2 8.74 -20.32 40.72
N SER A 3 7.79 -19.49 41.12
CA SER A 3 6.77 -18.90 40.24
C SER A 3 7.45 -17.92 39.28
N ILE A 4 7.73 -18.37 38.06
CA ILE A 4 8.09 -17.48 36.94
C ILE A 4 6.84 -16.67 36.61
N SER A 5 6.72 -15.49 37.21
CA SER A 5 5.77 -14.46 36.81
C SER A 5 6.14 -13.99 35.41
N SER A 6 5.53 -14.59 34.38
CA SER A 6 5.55 -14.08 33.02
C SER A 6 4.81 -12.74 32.97
N ARG A 7 5.53 -11.65 33.26
CA ARG A 7 4.99 -10.30 33.03
C ARG A 7 4.62 -10.23 31.54
N PRO A 8 3.36 -9.92 31.19
CA PRO A 8 3.00 -9.76 29.80
C PRO A 8 3.86 -8.62 29.25
N HIS A 9 4.66 -8.94 28.23
CA HIS A 9 5.57 -7.99 27.60
C HIS A 9 4.72 -6.98 26.81
N LYS A 10 4.17 -5.98 27.50
CA LYS A 10 3.41 -4.90 26.89
C LYS A 10 4.39 -4.08 26.06
N ARG A 11 4.43 -4.35 24.76
CA ARG A 11 5.14 -3.49 23.80
C ARG A 11 4.60 -2.07 23.96
N PRO A 12 5.46 -1.04 23.89
CA PRO A 12 5.03 0.34 24.07
C PRO A 12 3.93 0.68 23.06
N PRO A 13 2.92 1.46 23.46
CA PRO A 13 1.87 1.90 22.54
C PRO A 13 2.51 2.67 21.37
N ALA A 14 2.02 2.42 20.17
CA ALA A 14 2.45 3.16 18.98
C ALA A 14 2.12 4.64 19.11
N SER A 15 2.91 5.49 18.45
CA SER A 15 2.58 6.91 18.39
C SER A 15 1.24 7.09 17.67
N PRO A 16 0.35 7.98 18.14
CA PRO A 16 -0.92 8.25 17.46
C PRO A 16 -0.74 8.65 16.00
N TRP A 17 0.37 9.32 15.70
CA TRP A 17 0.78 9.68 14.34
C TRP A 17 1.05 8.47 13.45
N LEU A 18 1.76 7.45 13.93
CA LEU A 18 2.03 6.24 13.15
C LEU A 18 0.74 5.48 12.84
N SER A 19 -0.14 5.31 13.84
CA SER A 19 -1.45 4.68 13.65
C SER A 19 -2.31 5.47 12.66
N LEU A 20 -2.27 6.80 12.70
CA LEU A 20 -2.98 7.64 11.73
C LEU A 20 -2.45 7.40 10.31
N VAL A 21 -1.13 7.40 10.10
CA VAL A 21 -0.53 7.17 8.78
C VAL A 21 -0.91 5.79 8.22
N ILE A 22 -0.86 4.74 9.05
CA ILE A 22 -1.26 3.38 8.63
C ILE A 22 -2.75 3.35 8.25
N ARG A 23 -3.63 4.01 9.01
CA ARG A 23 -5.06 4.09 8.70
C ARG A 23 -5.32 4.85 7.40
N LEU A 24 -4.65 5.99 7.20
CA LEU A 24 -4.76 6.78 5.98
C LEU A 24 -4.31 5.98 4.75
N LEU A 25 -3.22 5.22 4.87
CA LEU A 25 -2.76 4.30 3.81
C LEU A 25 -3.79 3.18 3.54
N GLY A 26 -4.35 2.60 4.59
CA GLY A 26 -5.39 1.58 4.44
C GLY A 26 -6.65 2.11 3.75
N VAL A 27 -7.12 3.30 4.13
CA VAL A 27 -8.27 3.96 3.50
C VAL A 27 -7.97 4.33 2.06
N SER A 28 -6.78 4.87 1.77
CA SER A 28 -6.43 5.24 0.40
C SER A 28 -6.43 4.01 -0.51
N PHE A 29 -5.94 2.85 -0.03
CA PHE A 29 -6.02 1.59 -0.78
C PHE A 29 -7.47 1.19 -1.05
N VAL A 30 -8.33 1.18 -0.03
CA VAL A 30 -9.74 0.80 -0.20
C VAL A 30 -10.46 1.75 -1.16
N LEU A 31 -10.26 3.06 -1.03
CA LEU A 31 -10.94 4.04 -1.87
C LEU A 31 -10.46 3.99 -3.32
N PHE A 32 -9.14 3.97 -3.53
CA PHE A 32 -8.57 3.98 -4.88
C PHE A 32 -8.88 2.70 -5.64
N PHE A 33 -8.56 1.54 -5.06
CA PHE A 33 -8.78 0.25 -5.71
C PHE A 33 -10.25 -0.17 -5.71
N GLY A 34 -11.03 0.23 -4.71
CA GLY A 34 -12.49 0.07 -4.72
C GLY A 34 -13.14 0.88 -5.84
N ALA A 35 -12.70 2.13 -6.04
CA ALA A 35 -13.16 2.93 -7.18
C ALA A 35 -12.76 2.29 -8.51
N ALA A 36 -11.52 1.79 -8.65
CA ALA A 36 -11.06 1.08 -9.84
C ALA A 36 -11.93 -0.16 -10.15
N ILE A 37 -12.26 -0.97 -9.15
CA ILE A 37 -13.18 -2.12 -9.32
C ILE A 37 -14.54 -1.66 -9.83
N VAL A 38 -15.13 -0.63 -9.21
CA VAL A 38 -16.45 -0.13 -9.59
C VAL A 38 -16.44 0.43 -11.01
N THR A 39 -15.42 1.20 -11.40
CA THR A 39 -15.35 1.79 -12.74
C THR A 39 -15.20 0.73 -13.83
N ILE A 40 -14.38 -0.31 -13.60
CA ILE A 40 -14.20 -1.42 -14.52
C ILE A 40 -15.48 -2.26 -14.62
N LEU A 41 -16.07 -2.67 -13.49
CA LEU A 41 -17.26 -3.52 -13.49
C LEU A 41 -18.49 -2.84 -14.11
N LEU A 42 -18.60 -1.53 -13.97
CA LEU A 42 -19.71 -0.75 -14.54
C LEU A 42 -19.49 -0.34 -16.01
N GLY A 43 -18.33 -0.65 -16.59
CA GLY A 43 -17.98 -0.23 -17.95
C GLY A 43 -17.91 1.29 -18.10
N ILE A 44 -17.71 2.03 -17.00
CA ILE A 44 -17.65 3.50 -16.99
C ILE A 44 -16.39 3.97 -17.73
N ASP A 45 -15.35 3.17 -17.68
CA ASP A 45 -14.12 3.33 -18.43
C ASP A 45 -14.32 3.42 -19.94
N HIS A 46 -15.14 2.54 -20.52
CA HIS A 46 -15.45 2.56 -21.94
C HIS A 46 -16.27 3.80 -22.33
N ARG A 47 -17.05 4.36 -21.39
CA ARG A 47 -17.81 5.61 -21.59
C ARG A 47 -16.93 6.85 -21.42
N ALA A 48 -16.05 6.84 -20.41
CA ALA A 48 -15.08 7.90 -20.13
C ALA A 48 -14.00 7.98 -21.22
N ALA A 49 -13.74 6.87 -21.93
CA ALA A 49 -12.89 6.84 -23.11
C ALA A 49 -13.45 7.66 -24.30
N GLY A 50 -14.71 8.11 -24.24
CA GLY A 50 -15.29 9.01 -25.24
C GLY A 50 -14.98 10.49 -25.00
N ASP A 51 -14.53 10.87 -23.80
CA ASP A 51 -14.18 12.25 -23.41
C ASP A 51 -12.65 12.41 -23.37
N PRO A 52 -12.06 13.44 -24.00
CA PRO A 52 -10.63 13.73 -23.91
C PRO A 52 -10.08 13.76 -22.47
N ILE A 53 -10.87 14.25 -21.50
CA ILE A 53 -10.46 14.32 -20.10
C ILE A 53 -10.51 12.93 -19.45
N GLY A 54 -11.59 12.17 -19.69
CA GLY A 54 -11.74 10.80 -19.20
C GLY A 54 -10.65 9.87 -19.73
N LEU A 55 -10.28 9.99 -21.00
CA LEU A 55 -9.16 9.28 -21.62
C LEU A 55 -7.82 9.60 -20.96
N LEU A 56 -7.57 10.88 -20.65
CA LEU A 56 -6.33 11.31 -20.01
C LEU A 56 -6.23 10.76 -18.58
N VAL A 57 -7.32 10.82 -17.81
CA VAL A 57 -7.38 10.24 -16.46
C VAL A 57 -7.18 8.73 -16.51
N LEU A 58 -7.82 8.04 -17.45
CA LEU A 58 -7.63 6.60 -17.63
C LEU A 58 -6.16 6.27 -17.91
N ARG A 59 -5.52 6.99 -18.84
CA ARG A 59 -4.10 6.77 -19.19
C ARG A 59 -3.11 7.09 -18.07
N LEU A 60 -3.52 7.79 -17.02
CA LEU A 60 -2.67 8.05 -15.85
C LEU A 60 -2.73 6.92 -14.83
N VAL A 61 -3.83 6.15 -14.81
CA VAL A 61 -4.15 5.24 -13.69
C VAL A 61 -4.34 3.79 -14.14
N ARG A 62 -4.72 3.55 -15.39
CA ARG A 62 -5.09 2.22 -15.89
C ARG A 62 -4.10 1.60 -16.84
N TRP A 63 -3.53 0.49 -16.41
CA TRP A 63 -2.65 -0.36 -17.20
C TRP A 63 -3.45 -1.19 -18.20
N GLY A 64 -3.22 -0.97 -19.49
CA GLY A 64 -3.91 -1.68 -20.56
C GLY A 64 -4.21 -0.80 -21.76
N GLY A 65 -3.44 -1.01 -22.84
CA GLY A 65 -3.76 -0.46 -24.14
C GLY A 65 -5.02 -1.06 -24.77
N VAL A 66 -5.38 -0.54 -25.95
CA VAL A 66 -6.53 -0.88 -26.83
C VAL A 66 -6.62 -2.38 -27.20
N HIS A 67 -5.74 -3.25 -26.68
CA HIS A 67 -5.60 -4.66 -27.07
C HIS A 67 -6.11 -5.66 -26.03
N GLY A 68 -6.79 -5.20 -24.97
CA GLY A 68 -7.63 -6.00 -24.08
C GLY A 68 -6.86 -6.97 -23.16
N GLY A 69 -7.32 -7.08 -21.92
CA GLY A 69 -6.82 -8.05 -20.94
C GLY A 69 -6.07 -7.47 -19.74
N GLY A 70 -5.66 -6.20 -19.78
CA GLY A 70 -5.06 -5.51 -18.64
C GLY A 70 -6.05 -5.31 -17.49
N GLU A 71 -7.32 -5.09 -17.83
CA GLU A 71 -8.42 -4.89 -16.87
C GLU A 71 -8.67 -6.09 -15.95
N HIS A 72 -8.40 -7.31 -16.42
CA HIS A 72 -8.57 -8.51 -15.60
C HIS A 72 -7.50 -8.59 -14.50
N TYR A 73 -6.24 -8.30 -14.84
CA TYR A 73 -5.17 -8.23 -13.85
C TYR A 73 -5.34 -7.04 -12.90
N GLU A 74 -5.82 -5.91 -13.41
CA GLU A 74 -6.16 -4.73 -12.61
C GLU A 74 -7.24 -5.06 -11.57
N LEU A 75 -8.32 -5.76 -11.97
CA LEU A 75 -9.36 -6.21 -11.05
C LEU A 75 -8.82 -7.18 -9.99
N MET A 76 -7.97 -8.12 -10.38
CA MET A 76 -7.36 -9.08 -9.46
C MET A 76 -6.51 -8.37 -8.41
N ILE A 77 -5.58 -7.50 -8.84
CA ILE A 77 -4.70 -6.79 -7.90
C ILE A 77 -5.48 -5.78 -7.06
N SER A 78 -6.45 -5.08 -7.64
CA SER A 78 -7.32 -4.15 -6.91
C SER A 78 -8.06 -4.85 -5.76
N THR A 79 -8.58 -6.06 -6.01
CA THR A 79 -9.26 -6.85 -4.98
C THR A 79 -8.32 -7.19 -3.82
N VAL A 80 -7.07 -7.59 -4.14
CA VAL A 80 -6.04 -7.85 -3.13
C VAL A 80 -5.74 -6.60 -2.31
N TYR A 81 -5.59 -5.43 -2.95
CA TYR A 81 -5.30 -4.18 -2.26
C TYR A 81 -6.46 -3.67 -1.39
N VAL A 82 -7.72 -3.89 -1.78
CA VAL A 82 -8.88 -3.55 -0.93
C VAL A 82 -8.83 -4.37 0.36
N VAL A 83 -8.60 -5.68 0.25
CA VAL A 83 -8.44 -6.55 1.43
C VAL A 83 -7.22 -6.10 2.23
N TRP A 84 -6.09 -5.84 1.59
CA TRP A 84 -4.87 -5.33 2.22
C TRP A 84 -5.14 -4.06 3.03
N GLY A 85 -5.89 -3.11 2.47
CA GLY A 85 -6.25 -1.86 3.13
C GLY A 85 -7.08 -2.08 4.40
N ALA A 86 -8.02 -3.03 4.38
CA ALA A 86 -8.78 -3.41 5.57
C ALA A 86 -7.88 -4.03 6.67
N PHE A 87 -6.91 -4.85 6.28
CA PHE A 87 -5.93 -5.40 7.22
C PHE A 87 -4.95 -4.33 7.74
N LEU A 88 -4.57 -3.33 6.94
CA LEU A 88 -3.79 -2.17 7.38
C LEU A 88 -4.56 -1.35 8.43
N TRP A 89 -5.84 -1.11 8.19
CA TRP A 89 -6.69 -0.41 9.16
C TRP A 89 -6.69 -1.11 10.52
N LYS A 90 -6.86 -2.44 10.53
CA LYS A 90 -6.79 -3.25 11.75
C LYS A 90 -5.39 -3.26 12.38
N ALA A 91 -4.35 -3.36 11.55
CA ALA A 91 -2.96 -3.35 12.01
C ALA A 91 -2.56 -2.03 12.68
N ALA A 92 -3.23 -0.93 12.34
CA ALA A 92 -2.97 0.39 12.92
C ALA A 92 -3.23 0.47 14.43
N ASP A 93 -4.09 -0.41 14.98
CA ASP A 93 -4.39 -0.44 16.41
C ASP A 93 -3.23 -1.00 17.24
N ALA A 94 -2.47 -1.93 16.66
CA ALA A 94 -1.27 -2.53 17.27
C ALA A 94 -0.12 -2.71 16.25
N PRO A 95 0.48 -1.63 15.74
CA PRO A 95 1.45 -1.70 14.63
C PRO A 95 2.66 -2.59 14.93
N PHE A 96 3.14 -2.57 16.18
CA PHE A 96 4.30 -3.36 16.57
C PHE A 96 3.99 -4.85 16.77
N GLU A 97 2.73 -5.22 17.01
CA GLU A 97 2.32 -6.64 17.04
C GLU A 97 2.22 -7.20 15.61
N HIS A 98 1.87 -6.34 14.67
CA HIS A 98 1.74 -6.66 13.25
C HIS A 98 2.97 -6.23 12.41
N ALA A 99 4.15 -6.15 13.03
CA ALA A 99 5.35 -5.62 12.39
C ALA A 99 5.75 -6.39 11.10
N LEU A 100 5.58 -7.72 11.06
CA LEU A 100 5.87 -8.52 9.87
C LEU A 100 4.94 -8.15 8.70
N PHE A 101 3.66 -7.86 8.97
CA PHE A 101 2.71 -7.45 7.96
C PHE A 101 3.02 -6.05 7.41
N LEU A 102 3.46 -5.13 8.27
CA LEU A 102 3.89 -3.80 7.84
C LEU A 102 5.21 -3.84 7.06
N ASP A 103 6.16 -4.69 7.47
CA ASP A 103 7.40 -4.95 6.71
C ASP A 103 7.07 -5.57 5.34
N PHE A 104 6.17 -6.55 5.29
CA PHE A 104 5.65 -7.11 4.04
C PHE A 104 4.99 -6.05 3.17
N THR A 105 4.20 -5.14 3.76
CA THR A 105 3.59 -4.01 3.05
C THR A 105 4.65 -3.14 2.38
N VAL A 106 5.73 -2.78 3.07
CA VAL A 106 6.81 -2.00 2.46
C VAL A 106 7.45 -2.79 1.31
N VAL A 107 7.94 -4.01 1.57
CA VAL A 107 8.73 -4.76 0.58
C VAL A 107 7.91 -5.16 -0.65
N ALA A 108 6.67 -5.60 -0.45
CA ALA A 108 5.80 -6.00 -1.55
C ALA A 108 5.40 -4.80 -2.42
N ASN A 109 5.12 -3.63 -1.83
CA ASN A 109 4.85 -2.42 -2.61
C ASN A 109 6.11 -1.91 -3.33
N VAL A 110 7.31 -2.02 -2.73
CA VAL A 110 8.57 -1.75 -3.44
C VAL A 110 8.71 -2.66 -4.66
N ALA A 111 8.48 -3.96 -4.51
CA ALA A 111 8.59 -4.91 -5.60
C ALA A 111 7.53 -4.64 -6.69
N HIS A 112 6.30 -4.35 -6.29
CA HIS A 112 5.19 -4.09 -7.20
C HIS A 112 5.39 -2.78 -7.99
N PHE A 113 5.59 -1.65 -7.32
CA PHE A 113 5.84 -0.36 -7.98
C PHE A 113 7.19 -0.31 -8.70
N GLY A 114 8.18 -1.07 -8.24
CA GLY A 114 9.44 -1.26 -8.95
C GLY A 114 9.25 -1.98 -10.28
N LEU A 115 8.42 -3.02 -10.31
CA LEU A 115 8.07 -3.69 -11.55
C LEU A 115 7.28 -2.77 -12.49
N MET A 116 6.26 -2.07 -11.97
CA MET A 116 5.48 -1.10 -12.76
C MET A 116 6.37 0.02 -13.31
N PHE A 117 7.36 0.49 -12.56
CA PHE A 117 8.33 1.48 -13.03
C PHE A 117 9.18 0.95 -14.19
N VAL A 118 9.70 -0.27 -14.09
CA VAL A 118 10.46 -0.89 -15.19
C VAL A 118 9.57 -1.09 -16.42
N GLN A 119 8.33 -1.56 -16.23
CA GLN A 119 7.39 -1.76 -17.32
C GLN A 119 7.01 -0.44 -17.99
N GLY A 120 6.77 0.62 -17.21
CA GLY A 120 6.45 1.95 -17.72
C GLY A 120 7.61 2.61 -18.48
N LEU A 121 8.86 2.23 -18.21
CA LEU A 121 10.03 2.67 -18.97
C LEU A 121 10.27 1.86 -20.25
N THR A 122 9.92 0.57 -20.23
CA THR A 122 10.25 -0.37 -21.32
C THR A 122 9.11 -0.56 -22.33
N MET A 123 7.87 -0.24 -21.97
CA MET A 123 6.69 -0.37 -22.82
C MET A 123 6.30 0.99 -23.46
N PRO A 124 6.38 1.14 -24.81
CA PRO A 124 6.19 2.42 -25.52
C PRO A 124 4.81 3.10 -25.35
N GLY A 125 3.82 2.41 -24.77
CA GLY A 125 2.47 2.93 -24.51
C GLY A 125 2.20 3.34 -23.05
N GLU A 126 3.10 3.01 -22.12
CA GLU A 126 2.81 3.04 -20.69
C GLU A 126 3.55 4.19 -19.95
N HIS A 127 4.22 5.08 -20.68
CA HIS A 127 5.00 6.17 -20.08
C HIS A 127 4.16 7.17 -19.26
N LEU A 128 2.86 7.32 -19.56
CA LEU A 128 1.97 8.18 -18.77
C LEU A 128 1.69 7.60 -17.36
N HIS A 129 1.72 6.28 -17.20
CA HIS A 129 1.58 5.62 -15.89
C HIS A 129 2.72 5.97 -14.94
N LEU A 130 3.93 6.18 -15.48
CA LEU A 130 5.08 6.62 -14.68
C LEU A 130 4.81 7.91 -13.91
N VAL A 131 4.03 8.83 -14.49
CA VAL A 131 3.70 10.14 -13.91
C VAL A 131 2.42 10.10 -13.07
N GLY A 132 1.56 9.11 -13.29
CA GLY A 132 0.29 8.95 -12.59
C GLY A 132 0.38 8.00 -11.39
N ASP A 133 -0.15 6.80 -11.55
CA ASP A 133 -0.27 5.78 -10.50
C ASP A 133 1.08 5.31 -9.94
N VAL A 134 2.11 5.19 -10.78
CA VAL A 134 3.45 4.78 -10.33
C VAL A 134 4.08 5.85 -9.42
N ALA A 135 4.04 7.12 -9.82
CA ALA A 135 4.55 8.23 -9.00
C ALA A 135 3.78 8.36 -7.68
N LEU A 136 2.45 8.25 -7.74
CA LEU A 136 1.58 8.30 -6.57
C LEU A 136 1.88 7.14 -5.61
N GLY A 137 2.06 5.92 -6.13
CA GLY A 137 2.42 4.73 -5.38
C GLY A 137 3.76 4.88 -4.66
N TRP A 138 4.79 5.35 -5.37
CA TRP A 138 6.11 5.63 -4.79
C TRP A 138 6.06 6.70 -3.70
N LEU A 139 5.29 7.78 -3.90
CA LEU A 139 5.13 8.83 -2.90
C LEU A 139 4.46 8.29 -1.63
N ALA A 140 3.34 7.56 -1.77
CA ALA A 140 2.62 6.97 -0.64
C ALA A 140 3.52 5.97 0.13
N LEU A 141 4.25 5.13 -0.61
CA LEU A 141 5.20 4.17 -0.05
C LEU A 141 6.34 4.86 0.69
N ALA A 142 6.91 5.93 0.12
CA ALA A 142 7.99 6.69 0.76
C ALA A 142 7.53 7.33 2.07
N LEU A 143 6.34 7.95 2.09
CA LEU A 143 5.74 8.53 3.30
C LEU A 143 5.52 7.46 4.37
N PHE A 144 4.98 6.30 3.98
CA PHE A 144 4.77 5.20 4.90
C PHE A 144 6.11 4.64 5.44
N ALA A 145 7.06 4.33 4.57
CA ALA A 145 8.36 3.79 4.95
C ALA A 145 9.16 4.76 5.85
N ALA A 146 9.09 6.07 5.57
CA ALA A 146 9.73 7.11 6.37
C ALA A 146 9.21 7.17 7.81
N THR A 147 7.96 6.80 8.05
CA THR A 147 7.38 6.77 9.40
C THR A 147 7.56 5.40 10.07
N TRP A 148 7.44 4.31 9.33
CA TRP A 148 7.51 2.94 9.87
C TRP A 148 8.94 2.49 10.22
N LEU A 149 9.91 2.68 9.31
CA LEU A 149 11.27 2.16 9.50
C LEU A 149 11.97 2.74 10.74
N PRO A 150 11.89 4.06 11.03
CA PRO A 150 12.46 4.60 12.26
C PRO A 150 11.73 4.12 13.52
N ALA A 151 10.39 4.04 13.48
CA ALA A 151 9.59 3.58 14.61
C ALA A 151 9.93 2.13 15.01
N ARG A 152 10.14 1.27 14.00
CA ARG A 152 10.60 -0.11 14.19
C ARG A 152 12.01 -0.19 14.79
N GLY A 153 12.94 0.61 14.25
CA GLY A 153 14.33 0.66 14.74
C GLY A 153 14.43 1.07 16.22
N ASN A 154 13.67 2.08 16.61
CA ASN A 154 13.63 2.58 18.00
C ASN A 154 13.07 1.54 18.97
N THR A 155 12.04 0.80 18.54
CA THR A 155 11.43 -0.27 19.35
C THR A 155 12.40 -1.44 19.56
N ARG A 156 13.13 -1.84 18.51
CA ARG A 156 14.16 -2.89 18.61
C ARG A 156 15.28 -2.52 19.56
N LYS A 157 15.78 -1.28 19.50
CA LYS A 157 16.85 -0.77 20.39
C LYS A 157 16.42 -0.75 21.87
N ARG A 158 15.17 -0.36 22.16
CA ARG A 158 14.62 -0.38 23.53
C ARG A 158 14.52 -1.81 24.08
N HIS A 159 14.18 -2.76 23.22
CA HIS A 159 14.09 -4.17 23.62
C HIS A 159 15.46 -4.75 23.98
N THR A 160 16.51 -4.44 23.21
CA THR A 160 17.87 -4.92 23.51
C THR A 160 18.44 -4.25 24.77
N ALA A 161 18.26 -2.94 24.92
CA ALA A 161 18.75 -2.19 26.09
C ALA A 161 18.04 -2.56 27.41
N GLY A 162 16.84 -3.13 27.34
CA GLY A 162 16.10 -3.64 28.50
C GLY A 162 16.42 -5.09 28.88
N VAL A 163 17.11 -5.83 28.01
CA VAL A 163 17.59 -7.20 28.28
C VAL A 163 18.98 -7.18 28.95
N ASP A 164 19.76 -6.11 28.72
CA ASP A 164 21.08 -5.91 29.33
C ASP A 164 21.04 -5.26 30.74
N ARG A 165 19.85 -5.12 31.35
CA ARG A 165 19.64 -4.60 32.72
C ARG A 165 18.90 -5.61 33.58
#